data_AF-A0A388LZ51-F1
#
_entry.id   AF-A0A388LZ51-F1
#
_cell.length_a   1.000
_cell.length_b   1.000
_cell.length_c   1.000
_cell.angle_alpha   90.00
_cell.angle_beta   90.00
_cell.angle_gamma   90.00
#
_symmetry.space_group_name_H-M   'P 1'
#
loop_
_entity.id
_entity.type
_entity.pdbx_description
1 polymer ?
#
loop_
_entity_poly.entity_id
_entity_poly.type
_entity_poly.pdbx_seq_one_letter_code
_entity_poly.pdbx_strand_id
1 'polypeptide(L)'
;MMPSSTAQQFDSHGAFMDHLRRNVDIVFPAIHGNFGEGGGLQHMLEEAGLPFVGTSSGMAARLFDKHRASLELEAAGYATLPSFLIQICSDRTRNDLRNWFLKHCINEASGRVVVKPVSAGSSVGVTVAFGVDEAIRHAEDLLSQVDPVDAASCNLLR
;
A
#
# COMPACT_ATOMS: atom_id res chain seq x y z
N MET A 1 -12.43 37.28 -15.34
CA MET A 1 -11.26 37.35 -14.45
C MET A 1 -10.99 35.93 -13.99
N MET A 2 -9.94 35.27 -14.49
CA MET A 2 -9.57 33.94 -13.99
C MET A 2 -9.03 34.11 -12.56
N PRO A 3 -9.43 33.30 -11.58
CA PRO A 3 -8.85 33.40 -10.25
C PRO A 3 -7.34 33.12 -10.37
N SER A 4 -6.53 34.03 -9.81
CA SER A 4 -5.10 33.80 -9.68
C SER A 4 -4.88 32.54 -8.86
N SER A 5 -4.13 31.59 -9.40
CA SER A 5 -3.77 30.37 -8.67
C SER A 5 -3.08 30.74 -7.36
N THR A 6 -3.62 30.26 -6.24
CA THR A 6 -2.97 30.31 -4.92
C THR A 6 -1.92 29.22 -4.76
N ALA A 7 -1.67 28.41 -5.80
CA ALA A 7 -0.63 27.40 -5.76
C ALA A 7 0.74 28.07 -5.64
N GLN A 8 1.44 27.76 -4.55
CA GLN A 8 2.81 28.19 -4.31
C GLN A 8 3.73 26.98 -4.42
N GLN A 9 4.77 27.11 -5.23
CA GLN A 9 5.84 26.12 -5.32
C GLN A 9 6.93 26.43 -4.28
N PHE A 10 7.58 25.38 -3.80
CA PHE A 10 8.71 25.48 -2.87
C PHE A 10 9.91 24.74 -3.44
N ASP A 11 11.10 25.31 -3.31
CA ASP A 11 12.34 24.75 -3.86
C ASP A 11 12.84 23.51 -3.09
N SER A 12 12.31 23.28 -1.88
CA SER A 12 12.63 22.11 -1.07
C SER A 12 11.52 21.80 -0.07
N HIS A 13 11.54 20.55 0.41
CA HIS A 13 10.74 20.09 1.54
C HIS A 13 10.94 20.95 2.81
N GLY A 14 12.17 21.40 3.08
CA GLY A 14 12.46 22.27 4.23
C GLY A 14 11.81 23.64 4.10
N ALA A 15 11.94 24.28 2.94
CA ALA A 15 11.31 25.57 2.66
C ALA A 15 9.78 25.50 2.75
N PHE A 16 9.19 24.40 2.27
CA PHE A 16 7.77 24.13 2.40
C PHE A 16 7.34 24.01 3.87
N MET A 17 8.04 23.20 4.66
CA MET A 17 7.72 23.02 6.09
C MET A 17 7.88 24.31 6.89
N ASP A 18 8.93 25.11 6.62
CA ASP A 18 9.13 26.41 7.26
C ASP A 18 8.04 27.43 6.90
N HIS A 19 7.52 27.36 5.68
CA HIS A 19 6.38 28.17 5.29
C HIS A 19 5.12 27.76 6.06
N LEU A 20 4.82 26.46 6.15
CA LEU A 20 3.67 25.96 6.90
C LEU A 20 3.75 26.35 8.38
N ARG A 21 4.88 26.12 9.04
CA ARG A 21 5.08 26.46 10.47
C ARG A 21 4.82 27.94 10.81
N ARG A 22 5.07 28.85 9.87
CA ARG A 22 4.94 30.30 10.11
C ARG A 22 3.56 30.85 9.77
N ASN A 23 2.80 30.17 8.90
CA ASN A 23 1.62 30.76 8.27
C ASN A 23 0.34 29.91 8.43
N VAL A 24 0.42 28.72 9.02
CA VAL A 24 -0.69 27.76 9.06
C VAL A 24 -0.85 27.17 10.46
N ASP A 25 -2.08 27.16 10.97
CA ASP A 25 -2.41 26.56 12.27
C ASP A 25 -2.68 25.04 12.18
N ILE A 26 -3.24 24.58 11.06
CA ILE A 26 -3.55 23.17 10.81
C ILE A 26 -3.47 22.85 9.31
N VAL A 27 -2.91 21.69 8.97
CA VAL A 27 -2.82 21.21 7.59
C VAL A 27 -3.95 20.23 7.28
N PHE A 28 -4.58 20.37 6.11
CA PHE A 28 -5.52 19.39 5.57
C PHE A 28 -4.90 18.74 4.31
N PRO A 29 -4.27 17.56 4.42
CA PRO A 29 -3.67 16.90 3.26
C PRO A 29 -4.73 16.49 2.24
N ALA A 30 -4.59 16.97 1.01
CA ALA A 30 -5.42 16.60 -0.14
C ALA A 30 -4.53 16.05 -1.28
N ILE A 31 -3.69 15.08 -0.93
CA ILE A 31 -2.72 14.43 -1.81
C ILE A 31 -2.98 12.93 -1.84
N HIS A 32 -2.78 12.31 -3.00
CA HIS A 32 -2.89 10.86 -3.19
C HIS A 32 -1.51 10.22 -3.38
N GLY A 33 -1.45 8.91 -3.17
CA GLY A 33 -0.27 8.09 -3.44
C GLY A 33 0.61 7.85 -2.20
N ASN A 34 1.66 7.04 -2.38
CA ASN A 34 2.45 6.47 -1.28
C ASN A 34 3.00 7.52 -0.30
N PHE A 35 3.49 8.66 -0.80
CA PHE A 35 3.99 9.71 0.08
C PHE A 35 2.89 10.34 0.96
N GLY A 36 1.68 10.53 0.41
CA GLY A 36 0.56 11.15 1.09
C GLY A 36 -0.26 10.19 1.97
N GLU A 37 -0.36 8.92 1.57
CA GLU A 37 -1.19 7.91 2.23
C GLU A 37 -0.37 6.91 3.06
N GLY A 38 0.90 6.72 2.71
CA GLY A 38 1.83 5.79 3.35
C GLY A 38 2.59 6.37 4.55
N GLY A 39 2.27 7.60 4.98
CA GLY A 39 2.82 8.19 6.20
C GLY A 39 3.99 9.16 6.00
N GLY A 40 4.52 9.32 4.78
CA GLY A 40 5.68 10.17 4.51
C GLY A 40 5.42 11.66 4.81
N LEU A 41 4.32 12.20 4.27
CA LEU A 41 3.91 13.57 4.55
C LEU A 41 3.59 13.77 6.04
N GLN A 42 2.87 12.83 6.63
CA GLN A 42 2.49 12.87 8.04
C GLN A 42 3.73 12.91 8.93
N HIS A 43 4.75 12.11 8.61
CA HIS A 43 6.00 12.08 9.37
C HIS A 43 6.68 13.46 9.37
N MET A 44 6.76 14.11 8.21
CA MET A 44 7.31 15.45 8.12
C MET A 44 6.52 16.49 8.91
N LEU A 45 5.18 16.40 8.90
CA LEU A 45 4.30 17.28 9.68
C LEU A 45 4.48 17.05 11.19
N GLU A 46 4.61 15.79 11.62
CA GLU A 46 4.89 15.40 13.00
C GLU A 46 6.26 15.92 13.47
N GLU A 47 7.32 15.73 12.69
CA GLU A 47 8.66 16.29 12.96
C GLU A 47 8.64 17.82 13.02
N ALA A 48 7.75 18.44 12.24
CA ALA A 48 7.55 19.87 12.23
C ALA A 48 6.71 20.41 13.38
N GLY A 49 6.09 19.55 14.20
CA GLY A 49 5.15 19.95 15.24
C GLY A 49 3.88 20.60 14.68
N LEU A 50 3.55 20.34 13.42
CA LEU A 50 2.39 20.92 12.73
C LEU A 50 1.17 20.02 12.93
N PRO A 51 0.06 20.53 13.50
CA PRO A 51 -1.20 19.81 13.54
C PRO A 51 -1.71 19.54 12.12
N PHE A 52 -2.29 18.35 11.91
CA PHE A 52 -2.89 18.01 10.62
C PHE A 52 -4.11 17.09 10.80
N VAL A 53 -4.97 17.09 9.78
CA VAL A 53 -6.14 16.21 9.70
C VAL A 53 -5.73 14.87 9.12
N GLY A 54 -6.10 13.78 9.80
CA GLY A 54 -5.88 12.41 9.32
C GLY A 54 -5.24 11.51 10.38
N THR A 55 -4.63 10.42 9.93
CA THR A 55 -3.98 9.41 10.77
C THR A 55 -2.50 9.76 11.00
N SER A 56 -1.93 9.35 12.13
CA SER A 56 -0.49 9.51 12.39
C SER A 56 0.36 8.75 11.35
N SER A 57 1.62 9.15 11.18
CA SER A 57 2.55 8.58 10.19
C SER A 57 2.71 7.07 10.36
N GLY A 58 2.93 6.61 11.60
CA GLY A 58 3.09 5.19 11.91
C GLY A 58 1.84 4.36 11.62
N MET A 59 0.65 4.93 11.87
CA MET A 59 -0.62 4.25 11.56
C MET A 59 -0.90 4.25 10.06
N ALA A 60 -0.63 5.35 9.37
CA ALA A 60 -0.73 5.44 7.92
C ALA A 60 0.16 4.38 7.25
N ALA A 61 1.44 4.31 7.63
CA ALA A 61 2.37 3.31 7.12
C ALA A 61 1.92 1.85 7.39
N ARG A 62 1.36 1.59 8.58
CA ARG A 62 0.83 0.25 8.94
C ARG A 62 -0.39 -0.14 8.10
N LEU A 63 -1.33 0.78 7.92
CA LEU A 63 -2.60 0.50 7.25
C LEU A 63 -2.50 0.56 5.72
N PHE A 64 -1.47 1.24 5.19
CA PHE A 64 -1.18 1.25 3.75
C PHE A 64 -0.77 -0.13 3.23
N ASP A 65 -0.15 -0.95 4.09
CA ASP A 65 0.14 -2.36 3.83
C ASP A 65 -1.13 -3.21 4.03
N LYS A 66 -1.73 -3.67 2.92
CA LYS A 66 -2.98 -4.45 2.95
C LYS A 66 -2.86 -5.81 3.64
N HIS A 67 -1.66 -6.38 3.74
CA HIS A 67 -1.47 -7.65 4.42
C HIS A 67 -1.47 -7.41 5.94
N ARG A 68 -0.64 -6.48 6.40
CA ARG A 68 -0.58 -6.08 7.81
C ARG A 68 -1.92 -5.56 8.31
N ALA A 69 -2.60 -4.72 7.53
CA ALA A 69 -3.94 -4.25 7.86
C ALA A 69 -4.95 -5.40 8.02
N SER A 70 -4.87 -6.45 7.19
CA SER A 70 -5.73 -7.64 7.34
C SER A 70 -5.45 -8.37 8.64
N LEU A 71 -4.17 -8.59 8.97
CA LEU A 71 -3.76 -9.26 10.20
C LEU A 71 -4.19 -8.48 11.45
N GLU A 72 -4.05 -7.15 11.43
CA GLU A 72 -4.49 -6.29 12.54
C GLU A 72 -6.02 -6.32 12.71
N LEU A 73 -6.78 -6.30 11.61
CA LEU A 73 -8.24 -6.45 11.64
C LEU A 73 -8.68 -7.82 12.18
N GLU A 74 -8.06 -8.90 11.71
CA GLU A 74 -8.31 -10.27 12.19
C GLU A 74 -8.00 -10.41 13.68
N ALA A 75 -6.84 -9.89 14.13
CA ALA A 75 -6.44 -9.91 15.53
C ALA A 75 -7.41 -9.12 16.43
N ALA A 76 -8.04 -8.08 15.89
CA ALA A 76 -9.06 -7.30 16.58
C ALA A 76 -10.48 -7.93 16.49
N GLY A 77 -10.63 -9.09 15.86
CA GLY A 77 -11.90 -9.82 15.76
C GLY A 77 -12.82 -9.34 14.64
N TYR A 78 -12.31 -8.52 13.72
CA TYR A 78 -13.08 -8.12 12.52
C TYR A 78 -12.95 -9.17 11.43
N ALA A 79 -14.05 -9.36 10.68
CA ALA A 79 -14.06 -10.26 9.54
C ALA A 79 -13.21 -9.68 8.40
N THR A 80 -12.33 -10.51 7.84
CA THR A 80 -11.56 -10.23 6.63
C THR A 80 -11.78 -11.34 5.61
N LEU A 81 -11.51 -11.03 4.34
CA LEU A 81 -11.45 -12.07 3.32
C LEU A 81 -10.17 -12.90 3.52
N PRO A 82 -10.26 -14.25 3.43
CA PRO A 82 -9.09 -15.10 3.43
C PRO A 82 -8.05 -14.57 2.44
N SER A 83 -6.80 -14.55 2.85
CA SER A 83 -5.73 -14.11 1.97
C SER A 83 -4.45 -14.85 2.21
N PHE A 84 -3.61 -14.85 1.18
CA PHE A 84 -2.31 -15.45 1.19
C PHE A 84 -1.29 -14.43 0.71
N LEU A 85 -0.10 -14.48 1.27
CA LEU A 85 0.97 -13.54 0.98
C LEU A 85 1.98 -14.22 0.04
N ILE A 86 2.01 -13.82 -1.23
CA ILE A 86 2.86 -14.40 -2.27
C ILE A 86 4.27 -13.78 -2.20
N GLN A 87 5.25 -14.56 -1.75
CA GLN A 87 6.69 -14.21 -1.74
C GLN A 87 7.38 -14.77 -2.97
N ILE A 88 7.57 -13.97 -4.02
CA ILE A 88 8.11 -14.46 -5.30
C ILE A 88 9.57 -14.94 -5.18
N CYS A 89 10.32 -14.37 -4.24
CA CYS A 89 11.70 -14.78 -3.94
C CYS A 89 11.81 -16.08 -3.12
N SER A 90 10.70 -16.76 -2.80
CA SER A 90 10.68 -17.94 -1.93
C SER A 90 10.25 -19.19 -2.70
N ASP A 91 11.13 -20.19 -2.72
CA ASP A 91 10.88 -21.50 -3.35
C ASP A 91 9.67 -22.24 -2.75
N ARG A 92 9.27 -21.89 -1.53
CA ARG A 92 8.14 -22.52 -0.83
C ARG A 92 6.78 -21.92 -1.23
N THR A 93 6.75 -20.70 -1.78
CA THR A 93 5.51 -19.94 -2.02
C THR A 93 4.50 -20.71 -2.85
N ARG A 94 4.94 -21.41 -3.91
CA ARG A 94 4.03 -22.18 -4.75
C ARG A 94 3.35 -23.31 -3.98
N ASN A 95 4.10 -24.06 -3.20
CA ASN A 95 3.54 -25.16 -2.42
C ASN A 95 2.63 -24.66 -1.29
N ASP A 96 3.03 -23.58 -0.62
CA ASP A 96 2.23 -22.97 0.44
C ASP A 96 0.93 -22.36 -0.11
N LEU A 97 0.95 -21.78 -1.31
CA LEU A 97 -0.23 -21.28 -2.00
C LEU A 97 -1.18 -22.43 -2.39
N ARG A 98 -0.67 -23.56 -2.90
CA ARG A 98 -1.48 -24.77 -3.14
C ARG A 98 -2.20 -25.24 -1.88
N ASN A 99 -1.46 -25.35 -0.77
CA ASN A 99 -2.03 -25.72 0.52
C ASN A 99 -3.10 -24.73 0.98
N TRP A 100 -2.91 -23.43 0.73
CA TRP A 100 -3.89 -22.41 1.02
C TRP A 100 -5.17 -22.56 0.18
N PHE A 101 -5.05 -22.81 -1.12
CA PHE A 101 -6.21 -23.11 -1.99
C PHE A 101 -7.02 -24.31 -1.46
N LEU A 102 -6.32 -25.41 -1.15
CA LEU A 102 -6.93 -26.62 -0.58
C LEU A 102 -7.65 -26.35 0.75
N LYS A 103 -6.99 -25.63 1.66
CA LYS A 103 -7.55 -25.24 2.97
C LYS A 103 -8.86 -24.45 2.84
N HIS A 104 -8.98 -23.64 1.79
CA HIS A 104 -10.16 -22.81 1.55
C HIS A 104 -11.15 -23.43 0.55
N CYS A 105 -10.98 -24.71 0.19
CA CYS A 105 -11.82 -25.43 -0.77
C CYS A 105 -11.91 -24.73 -2.14
N ILE A 106 -10.83 -24.08 -2.56
CA ILE A 106 -10.70 -23.41 -3.86
C ILE A 106 -10.02 -24.38 -4.83
N ASN A 107 -10.56 -24.52 -6.05
CA ASN A 107 -9.95 -25.38 -7.06
C ASN A 107 -8.55 -24.85 -7.45
N GLU A 108 -7.51 -25.66 -7.31
CA GLU A 108 -6.12 -25.24 -7.56
C GLU A 108 -5.83 -24.88 -9.03
N ALA A 109 -6.61 -25.41 -9.98
CA ALA A 109 -6.39 -25.20 -11.42
C ALA A 109 -7.31 -24.13 -12.04
N SER A 110 -8.48 -23.87 -11.44
CA SER A 110 -9.50 -22.99 -12.02
C SER A 110 -10.20 -22.06 -11.02
N GLY A 111 -9.87 -22.17 -9.74
CA GLY A 111 -10.49 -21.37 -8.69
C GLY A 111 -10.10 -19.91 -8.80
N ARG A 112 -11.11 -19.03 -8.70
CA ARG A 112 -10.93 -17.59 -8.90
C ARG A 112 -10.35 -16.91 -7.66
N VAL A 113 -9.27 -16.16 -7.84
CA VAL A 113 -8.67 -15.30 -6.81
C VAL A 113 -8.40 -13.90 -7.37
N VAL A 114 -8.21 -12.93 -6.48
CA VAL A 114 -7.76 -11.58 -6.83
C VAL A 114 -6.32 -11.47 -6.38
N VAL A 115 -5.42 -11.07 -7.29
CA VAL A 115 -4.01 -10.81 -7.00
C VAL A 115 -3.80 -9.30 -7.01
N LYS A 116 -3.22 -8.75 -5.96
CA LYS A 116 -2.97 -7.30 -5.84
C LYS A 116 -1.69 -6.96 -5.09
N PRO A 117 -1.08 -5.79 -5.33
CA PRO A 117 0.03 -5.29 -4.53
C PRO A 117 -0.34 -5.01 -3.08
N VAL A 118 0.56 -5.37 -2.17
CA VAL A 118 0.40 -5.11 -0.74
C VAL A 118 0.38 -3.60 -0.46
N SER A 119 1.32 -2.84 -1.04
CA SER A 119 1.55 -1.42 -0.73
C SER A 119 1.28 -0.47 -1.92
N ALA A 120 0.16 -0.66 -2.66
CA ALA A 120 -0.26 0.26 -3.72
C ALA A 120 -1.72 0.73 -3.55
N GLY A 121 -2.02 1.98 -3.91
CA GLY A 121 -3.37 2.56 -3.91
C GLY A 121 -4.10 2.43 -5.25
N SER A 122 -5.33 2.94 -5.30
CA SER A 122 -6.07 3.23 -6.56
C SER A 122 -6.28 2.05 -7.52
N SER A 123 -6.39 0.82 -7.01
CA SER A 123 -6.57 -0.41 -7.81
C SER A 123 -5.47 -0.70 -8.83
N VAL A 124 -4.33 -0.01 -8.73
CA VAL A 124 -3.18 -0.23 -9.61
C VAL A 124 -2.62 -1.63 -9.34
N GLY A 125 -2.45 -2.41 -10.40
CA GLY A 125 -1.91 -3.77 -10.32
C GLY A 125 -2.89 -4.83 -9.78
N VAL A 126 -4.18 -4.52 -9.62
CA VAL A 126 -5.17 -5.52 -9.23
C VAL A 126 -5.55 -6.35 -10.46
N THR A 127 -5.41 -7.67 -10.36
CA THR A 127 -5.79 -8.62 -11.42
C THR A 127 -6.63 -9.76 -10.84
N VAL A 128 -7.37 -10.45 -11.71
CA VAL A 128 -8.07 -11.69 -11.38
C VAL A 128 -7.26 -12.84 -11.96
N ALA A 129 -7.04 -13.90 -11.18
CA ALA A 129 -6.36 -15.11 -11.64
C ALA A 129 -7.22 -16.35 -11.37
N PHE A 130 -7.00 -17.41 -12.15
CA PHE A 130 -7.66 -18.70 -12.02
C PHE A 130 -6.62 -19.79 -11.71
N GLY A 131 -6.69 -20.30 -10.48
CA GLY A 131 -5.75 -21.29 -10.00
C GLY A 131 -4.39 -20.72 -9.56
N VAL A 132 -3.55 -21.62 -9.06
CA VAL A 132 -2.27 -21.29 -8.41
C VAL A 132 -1.25 -20.78 -9.42
N ASP A 133 -1.17 -21.41 -10.58
CA ASP A 133 -0.12 -21.11 -11.56
C ASP A 133 -0.35 -19.75 -12.24
N GLU A 134 -1.60 -19.37 -12.50
CA GLU A 134 -1.93 -18.02 -13.00
C GLU A 134 -1.73 -16.96 -11.92
N ALA A 135 -2.10 -17.25 -10.66
CA ALA A 135 -1.88 -16.31 -9.55
C ALA A 135 -0.39 -15.98 -9.39
N ILE A 136 0.51 -16.96 -9.50
CA ILE A 136 1.95 -16.74 -9.45
C ILE A 136 2.44 -15.93 -10.64
N ARG A 137 2.02 -16.24 -11.87
CA ARG A 137 2.43 -15.46 -13.06
C ARG A 137 2.01 -14.00 -12.95
N HIS A 138 0.75 -13.74 -12.59
CA HIS A 138 0.28 -12.37 -12.39
C HIS A 138 1.09 -11.67 -11.31
N ALA A 139 1.49 -12.41 -10.28
CA ALA A 139 2.34 -11.89 -9.24
C ALA A 139 3.74 -11.50 -9.78
N GLU A 140 4.37 -12.37 -10.56
CA GLU A 140 5.68 -12.12 -11.20
C GLU A 140 5.61 -10.92 -12.17
N ASP A 141 4.57 -10.85 -12.99
CA ASP A 141 4.34 -9.75 -13.94
C ASP A 141 4.21 -8.41 -13.22
N LEU A 142 3.51 -8.38 -12.08
CA LEU A 142 3.35 -7.18 -11.27
C LEU A 142 4.68 -6.71 -10.68
N LEU A 143 5.52 -7.63 -10.14
CA LEU A 143 6.83 -7.25 -9.62
C LEU A 143 7.76 -6.69 -10.69
N SER A 144 7.68 -7.19 -11.93
CA SER A 144 8.50 -6.68 -13.04
C SER A 144 8.20 -5.23 -13.42
N GLN A 145 7.05 -4.71 -12.99
CA GLN A 145 6.57 -3.36 -13.30
C GLN A 145 6.80 -2.35 -12.16
N VAL A 146 7.29 -2.80 -11.00
CA VAL A 146 7.55 -1.92 -9.85
C VAL A 146 9.00 -1.41 -9.89
N ASP A 147 9.22 -0.17 -9.47
CA ASP A 147 10.55 0.43 -9.39
C ASP A 147 11.53 -0.44 -8.55
N PRO A 148 12.83 -0.49 -8.90
CA PRO A 148 13.82 -1.34 -8.24
C PRO A 148 13.96 -1.11 -6.72
N VAL A 149 13.63 0.10 -6.26
CA VAL A 149 13.69 0.49 -4.84
C VAL A 149 12.58 -0.19 -4.04
N ASP A 150 11.39 -0.35 -4.62
CA ASP A 150 10.29 -1.11 -4.03
C ASP A 150 10.50 -2.63 -4.23
N ALA A 151 11.11 -3.03 -5.36
CA ALA A 151 11.49 -4.41 -5.65
C ALA A 151 12.56 -4.97 -4.71
N ALA A 152 13.44 -4.12 -4.16
CA ALA A 152 14.46 -4.49 -3.17
C ALA A 152 13.86 -5.09 -1.88
N SER A 153 12.56 -4.87 -1.65
CA SER A 153 11.86 -5.43 -0.51
C SER A 153 11.37 -6.87 -0.74
N CYS A 154 11.45 -7.44 -1.95
CA CYS A 154 10.78 -8.70 -2.31
C CYS A 154 9.29 -8.72 -1.88
N ASN A 155 8.65 -7.55 -1.78
CA ASN A 155 7.32 -7.39 -1.17
C ASN A 155 6.23 -7.60 -2.24
N LEU A 156 5.73 -8.82 -2.39
CA LEU A 156 4.60 -9.37 -1.63
C LEU A 156 3.26 -8.97 -2.24
N LEU A 157 2.59 -9.94 -2.85
CA LEU A 157 1.30 -9.77 -3.52
C LEU A 157 0.24 -10.61 -2.79
N ARG A 158 -0.99 -10.09 -2.68
CA ARG A 158 -2.10 -10.66 -1.89
C ARG A 158 -3.21 -11.18 -2.79
#